data_AF-A0A1Q7PY21-F1
#
_entry.id   AF-A0A1Q7PY21-F1
#
_cell.length_a   1.000
_cell.length_b   1.000
_cell.length_c   1.000
_cell.angle_alpha   90.00
_cell.angle_beta   90.00
_cell.angle_gamma   90.00
#
_symmetry.space_group_name_H-M   'P 1'
#
loop_
_entity.id
_entity.type
_entity.pdbx_description
1 polymer ?
#
loop_
_entity_poly.entity_id
_entity_poly.type
_entity_poly.pdbx_seq_one_letter_code
_entity_poly.pdbx_strand_id
1 'polypeptide(L)'
;ALVLVSVERLAAGRSRRGQRQKTPNPPPANLLDAVEAAGGSVERIERLAPIEVPRWISARARLHGVKLDADAMGSLASAVGSDTERIEQEIKKLGAYAGDASVTAADVRALVSGAIEADVFELTQAVVRKDTRTAMATLERLLTDGNAVQQILALLLWQFRVLLFASAMRSNADAERMAKAIRSSPYAIQRATAFARRVTRADVLRAYEAIYAADQVIKTGRAESDVAALSLCVLDLCGVANADLRDMLLV
;
A
#
# COMPACT_ATOMS: atom_id res chain seq x y z
N ALA A 1 7.84 -15.00 -11.83
CA ALA A 1 8.59 -15.45 -13.02
C ALA A 1 9.53 -16.57 -12.56
N LEU A 2 9.58 -17.69 -13.28
CA LEU A 2 10.60 -18.72 -13.05
C LEU A 2 11.88 -18.24 -13.73
N VAL A 3 12.94 -17.99 -12.96
CA VAL A 3 14.24 -17.61 -13.49
C VAL A 3 15.20 -18.77 -13.24
N LEU A 4 15.58 -19.47 -14.31
CA LEU A 4 16.63 -20.49 -14.26
C LEU A 4 17.98 -19.77 -14.29
N VAL A 5 18.69 -19.78 -13.17
CA VAL A 5 20.06 -19.29 -13.08
C VAL A 5 20.97 -20.50 -12.87
N SER A 6 21.71 -20.88 -13.91
CA SER A 6 22.76 -21.90 -13.79
C SER A 6 23.97 -21.29 -13.12
N VAL A 7 24.34 -21.81 -11.94
CA VAL A 7 25.61 -21.52 -11.28
C VAL A 7 26.54 -22.70 -11.61
N GLU A 8 27.50 -22.46 -12.50
CA GLU A 8 28.62 -23.34 -12.93
C GLU A 8 28.45 -24.33 -14.11
N ARG A 9 29.63 -24.64 -14.68
CA ARG A 9 29.99 -24.63 -16.11
C ARG A 9 29.59 -25.88 -16.90
N LEU A 10 28.98 -25.69 -18.08
CA LEU A 10 28.85 -26.74 -19.09
C LEU A 10 30.21 -27.00 -19.76
N ALA A 11 30.82 -28.14 -19.45
CA ALA A 11 31.97 -28.65 -20.20
C ALA A 11 31.50 -29.18 -21.57
N ALA A 12 31.89 -28.51 -22.65
CA ALA A 12 31.74 -29.01 -24.00
C ALA A 12 32.81 -30.08 -24.29
N GLY A 13 32.43 -31.36 -24.41
CA GLY A 13 33.38 -32.37 -24.86
C GLY A 13 32.88 -33.82 -24.74
N ARG A 14 33.00 -34.58 -25.84
CA ARG A 14 32.58 -35.98 -25.96
C ARG A 14 33.44 -36.90 -25.09
N SER A 15 32.82 -37.63 -24.16
CA SER A 15 33.37 -38.90 -23.67
C SER A 15 32.26 -39.97 -23.62
N ARG A 16 32.56 -41.16 -24.15
CA ARG A 16 31.75 -42.38 -24.04
C ARG A 16 32.58 -43.37 -23.23
N ARG A 17 32.08 -43.85 -22.08
CA ARG A 17 31.52 -45.20 -21.88
C ARG A 17 31.41 -45.53 -20.38
N GLY A 18 30.21 -45.98 -19.99
CA GLY A 18 30.01 -47.11 -19.10
C GLY A 18 29.96 -46.86 -17.58
N GLN A 19 28.76 -46.64 -17.04
CA GLN A 19 28.40 -47.13 -15.72
C GLN A 19 26.88 -47.36 -15.61
N ARG A 20 26.55 -48.58 -15.17
CA ARG A 20 25.26 -49.14 -14.71
C ARG A 20 24.09 -48.14 -14.62
N GLN A 21 23.03 -48.39 -15.39
CA GLN A 21 21.71 -47.83 -15.12
C GLN A 21 21.23 -48.31 -13.74
N LYS A 22 21.29 -47.41 -12.76
CA LYS A 22 20.48 -47.51 -11.55
C LYS A 22 19.07 -47.10 -11.95
N THR A 23 18.08 -47.91 -11.58
CA THR A 23 16.66 -47.75 -11.88
C THR A 23 16.23 -46.29 -11.73
N PRO A 24 15.49 -45.70 -12.69
CA PRO A 24 15.07 -44.32 -12.54
C PRO A 24 14.17 -44.22 -11.31
N ASN A 25 14.45 -43.25 -10.44
CA ASN A 25 13.40 -42.72 -9.57
C ASN A 25 12.16 -42.45 -10.44
N PRO A 26 10.94 -42.63 -9.91
CA PRO A 26 9.73 -42.30 -10.65
C PRO A 26 9.89 -40.90 -11.26
N PRO A 27 9.43 -40.68 -12.51
CA PRO A 27 9.57 -39.40 -13.16
C PRO A 27 9.00 -38.32 -12.22
N PRO A 28 9.77 -37.26 -11.93
CA PRO A 28 9.36 -36.23 -11.00
C PRO A 28 7.99 -35.68 -11.42
N ALA A 29 7.07 -35.58 -10.47
CA ALA A 29 5.67 -35.25 -10.74
C ALA A 29 5.50 -33.81 -11.26
N ASN A 30 6.48 -32.95 -11.00
CA ASN A 30 6.57 -31.59 -11.50
C ASN A 30 8.03 -31.16 -11.73
N LEU A 31 8.23 -30.01 -12.40
CA LEU A 31 9.56 -29.48 -12.73
C LEU A 31 10.43 -29.17 -11.49
N LEU A 32 9.82 -28.78 -10.37
CA LEU A 32 10.55 -28.44 -9.14
C LEU A 32 11.19 -29.70 -8.56
N ASP A 33 10.42 -30.78 -8.45
CA ASP A 33 10.91 -32.08 -7.99
C ASP A 33 12.04 -32.60 -8.89
N ALA A 34 12.00 -32.30 -10.20
CA ALA A 34 13.04 -32.68 -11.15
C ALA A 34 14.36 -31.92 -10.93
N VAL A 35 14.27 -30.63 -10.59
CA VAL A 35 15.44 -29.79 -10.27
C VAL A 35 16.11 -30.28 -8.99
N GLU A 36 15.32 -30.56 -7.95
CA GLU A 36 15.84 -31.11 -6.68
C GLU A 36 16.46 -32.51 -6.88
N ALA A 37 15.81 -33.37 -7.65
CA ALA A 37 16.32 -34.71 -7.98
C ALA A 37 17.63 -34.69 -8.77
N ALA A 38 17.89 -33.62 -9.53
CA ALA A 38 19.15 -33.39 -10.23
C ALA A 38 20.23 -32.71 -9.36
N GLY A 39 19.95 -32.43 -8.09
CA GLY A 39 20.86 -31.76 -7.16
C GLY A 39 20.83 -30.22 -7.22
N GLY A 40 19.84 -29.63 -7.89
CA GLY A 40 19.60 -28.19 -7.89
C GLY A 40 18.82 -27.73 -6.66
N SER A 41 18.90 -26.43 -6.34
CA SER A 41 18.14 -25.80 -5.24
C SER A 41 16.91 -25.07 -5.77
N VAL A 42 15.76 -25.29 -5.12
CA VAL A 42 14.53 -24.54 -5.40
C VAL A 42 14.25 -23.61 -4.22
N GLU A 43 14.26 -22.31 -4.48
CA GLU A 43 13.86 -21.30 -3.50
C GLU A 43 12.59 -20.58 -3.96
N ARG A 44 11.58 -20.56 -3.10
CA ARG A 44 10.36 -19.81 -3.34
C ARG A 44 10.48 -18.44 -2.70
N ILE A 45 10.59 -17.40 -3.54
CA ILE A 45 10.58 -16.01 -3.08
C ILE A 45 9.14 -15.50 -3.13
N GLU A 46 8.55 -15.33 -1.94
CA GLU A 46 7.23 -14.73 -1.80
C GLU A 46 7.32 -13.21 -1.65
N ARG A 47 6.20 -12.52 -1.91
CA ARG A 47 6.11 -11.09 -1.62
C ARG A 47 6.18 -10.88 -0.11
N LEU A 48 6.81 -9.79 0.33
CA LEU A 48 6.83 -9.44 1.74
C LEU A 48 5.41 -9.24 2.28
N ALA A 49 5.13 -9.85 3.42
CA ALA A 49 3.93 -9.54 4.18
C ALA A 49 4.04 -8.11 4.74
N PRO A 50 2.92 -7.42 4.99
CA PRO A 50 2.95 -6.05 5.51
C PRO A 50 3.75 -5.87 6.80
N ILE A 51 3.77 -6.87 7.67
CA ILE A 51 4.52 -6.86 8.93
C ILE A 51 6.04 -6.92 8.73
N GLU A 52 6.50 -7.42 7.58
CA GLU A 52 7.92 -7.62 7.29
C GLU A 52 8.55 -6.39 6.60
N VAL A 53 7.74 -5.54 5.98
CA VAL A 53 8.19 -4.38 5.20
C VAL A 53 9.07 -3.42 6.01
N PRO A 54 8.72 -3.00 7.25
CA PRO A 54 9.58 -2.08 8.01
C PRO A 54 10.97 -2.66 8.31
N ARG A 55 11.03 -3.96 8.65
CA ARG A 55 12.30 -4.65 8.90
C ARG A 55 13.15 -4.71 7.63
N TRP A 56 12.53 -4.96 6.49
CA TRP A 56 13.21 -4.97 5.20
C TRP A 56 13.78 -3.59 4.83
N ILE A 57 12.99 -2.53 5.01
CA ILE A 57 13.42 -1.15 4.81
C ILE A 57 14.63 -0.83 5.70
N SER A 58 14.57 -1.17 6.99
CA SER A 58 15.67 -0.93 7.93
C SER A 58 16.96 -1.64 7.50
N ALA A 59 16.88 -2.91 7.11
CA ALA A 59 18.03 -3.66 6.63
C ALA A 59 18.64 -3.03 5.37
N ARG A 60 17.79 -2.55 4.47
CA ARG A 60 18.20 -1.95 3.20
C ARG A 60 18.78 -0.54 3.36
N ALA A 61 18.21 0.27 4.25
CA ALA A 61 18.75 1.57 4.61
C ALA A 61 20.15 1.44 5.22
N ARG A 62 20.35 0.47 6.12
CA ARG A 62 21.67 0.16 6.69
C ARG A 62 22.68 -0.26 5.62
N LEU A 63 22.27 -1.05 4.63
CA LEU A 63 23.13 -1.47 3.52
C LEU A 63 23.63 -0.27 2.70
N HIS A 64 22.78 0.75 2.51
CA HIS A 64 23.10 1.98 1.76
C HIS A 64 23.67 3.10 2.63
N GLY A 65 23.88 2.87 3.93
CA GLY A 65 24.37 3.90 4.86
C GLY A 65 23.38 5.04 5.14
N VAL A 66 22.09 4.84 4.85
CA VAL A 66 21.04 5.86 5.02
C VAL A 66 20.45 5.79 6.43
N LYS A 67 20.38 6.94 7.10
CA LYS A 67 19.70 7.08 8.40
C LYS A 67 18.24 7.44 8.16
N LEU A 68 17.33 6.74 8.83
CA LEU A 68 15.88 6.98 8.78
C LEU A 68 15.39 7.21 10.20
N ASP A 69 14.60 8.27 10.40
CA ASP A 69 13.83 8.45 11.61
C ASP A 69 12.73 7.37 11.72
N ALA A 70 12.26 7.11 12.94
CA ALA A 70 11.24 6.09 13.19
C ALA A 70 9.95 6.37 12.38
N ASP A 71 9.51 7.63 12.36
CA ASP A 71 8.30 8.05 11.63
C ASP A 71 8.51 7.98 10.11
N ALA A 72 9.73 8.26 9.63
CA ALA A 72 10.08 8.14 8.22
C ALA A 72 9.99 6.68 7.75
N MET A 73 10.43 5.72 8.57
CA MET A 73 10.31 4.30 8.26
C MET A 73 8.85 3.85 8.12
N GLY A 74 7.98 4.29 9.03
CA GLY A 74 6.55 3.98 8.98
C GLY A 74 5.86 4.62 7.78
N SER A 75 6.19 5.87 7.47
CA SER A 75 5.67 6.60 6.32
C SER A 75 6.12 5.95 5.01
N LEU A 76 7.40 5.62 4.88
CA LEU A 76 7.97 4.97 3.70
C LEU A 76 7.34 3.59 3.48
N ALA A 77 7.25 2.76 4.52
CA ALA A 77 6.60 1.45 4.45
C ALA A 77 5.15 1.55 3.94
N SER A 78 4.43 2.57 4.40
CA SER A 78 3.04 2.80 4.01
C SER A 78 2.89 3.29 2.57
N ALA A 79 3.86 4.06 2.07
CA ALA A 79 3.84 4.60 0.70
C ALA A 79 4.23 3.56 -0.36
N VAL A 80 5.25 2.75 -0.10
CA VAL A 80 5.83 1.82 -1.10
C VAL A 80 5.20 0.43 -1.06
N GLY A 81 4.76 -0.03 0.11
CA GLY A 81 4.23 -1.37 0.32
C GLY A 81 5.28 -2.48 0.22
N SER A 82 4.91 -3.63 -0.33
CA SER A 82 5.74 -4.84 -0.39
C SER A 82 6.64 -4.94 -1.64
N ASP A 83 6.78 -3.87 -2.42
CA ASP A 83 7.59 -3.85 -3.63
C ASP A 83 9.07 -3.61 -3.27
N THR A 84 9.87 -4.67 -3.29
CA THR A 84 11.28 -4.64 -2.87
C THR A 84 12.17 -3.82 -3.79
N GLU A 85 11.87 -3.79 -5.08
CA GLU A 85 12.60 -2.98 -6.06
C GLU A 85 12.31 -1.50 -5.81
N ARG A 86 11.03 -1.16 -5.60
CA ARG A 86 10.65 0.21 -5.27
C ARG A 86 11.25 0.65 -3.95
N ILE A 87 11.22 -0.18 -2.90
CA ILE A 87 11.89 0.12 -1.62
C ILE A 87 13.36 0.48 -1.84
N GLU A 88 14.09 -0.32 -2.62
CA GLU A 88 15.50 -0.11 -2.92
C GLU A 88 15.75 1.25 -3.61
N GLN A 89 14.93 1.58 -4.61
CA GLN A 89 15.04 2.84 -5.35
C GLN A 89 14.72 4.05 -4.48
N GLU A 90 13.65 3.97 -3.66
CA GLU A 90 13.23 5.06 -2.78
C GLU A 90 14.25 5.32 -1.67
N ILE A 91 14.85 4.28 -1.09
CA ILE A 91 15.93 4.44 -0.09
C ILE A 91 17.14 5.16 -0.68
N LYS A 92 17.57 4.79 -1.90
CA LYS A 92 18.70 5.46 -2.56
C LYS A 92 18.38 6.93 -2.86
N LYS A 93 17.17 7.20 -3.35
CA LYS A 93 16.71 8.57 -3.64
C LYS A 93 16.68 9.43 -2.37
N LEU A 94 16.10 8.90 -1.29
CA LEU A 94 16.02 9.60 0.00
C LEU A 94 17.41 9.83 0.61
N GLY A 95 18.30 8.84 0.53
CA GLY A 95 19.69 9.00 0.97
C GLY A 95 20.45 10.05 0.18
N ALA A 96 20.29 10.06 -1.16
CA ALA A 96 20.91 11.07 -2.01
C ALA A 96 20.39 12.49 -1.72
N TYR A 97 19.13 12.62 -1.33
CA TYR A 97 18.53 13.89 -0.94
C TYR A 97 19.00 14.37 0.44
N ALA A 98 18.99 13.48 1.45
CA ALA A 98 19.33 13.85 2.83
C ALA A 98 20.83 13.99 3.09
N GLY A 99 21.69 13.37 2.26
CA GLY A 99 23.13 13.35 2.47
C GLY A 99 23.48 12.67 3.81
N ASP A 100 24.15 13.39 4.70
CA ASP A 100 24.56 12.88 6.02
C ASP A 100 23.46 13.00 7.10
N ALA A 101 22.39 13.74 6.81
CA ALA A 101 21.27 13.93 7.72
C ALA A 101 20.36 12.69 7.78
N SER A 102 19.54 12.60 8.83
CA SER A 102 18.52 11.56 8.91
C SER A 102 17.33 11.93 8.01
N VAL A 103 16.83 10.95 7.27
CA VAL A 103 15.62 11.09 6.46
C VAL A 103 14.41 11.17 7.39
N THR A 104 13.63 12.22 7.23
CA THR A 104 12.43 12.51 8.03
C THR A 104 11.14 12.06 7.32
N ALA A 105 10.03 12.03 8.06
CA ALA A 105 8.71 11.77 7.46
C ALA A 105 8.26 12.89 6.50
N ALA A 106 8.76 14.12 6.67
CA ALA A 106 8.51 15.21 5.72
C ALA A 106 9.22 14.96 4.39
N ASP A 107 10.46 14.46 4.42
CA ASP A 107 11.22 14.11 3.21
C ASP A 107 10.53 12.99 2.43
N VAL A 108 10.01 11.98 3.14
CA VAL A 108 9.22 10.91 2.52
C VAL A 108 7.99 11.48 1.81
N ARG A 109 7.23 12.35 2.46
CA ARG A 109 6.02 12.96 1.86
C ARG A 109 6.33 13.84 0.65
N ALA A 110 7.47 14.54 0.69
CA ALA A 110 7.90 15.40 -0.40
C ALA A 110 8.41 14.62 -1.63
N LEU A 111 9.05 13.47 -1.44
CA LEU A 111 9.82 12.79 -2.50
C LEU A 111 9.25 11.45 -2.96
N VAL A 112 8.48 10.77 -2.12
CA VAL A 112 8.04 9.40 -2.36
C VAL A 112 6.62 9.39 -2.92
N SER A 113 6.47 8.88 -4.14
CA SER A 113 5.15 8.62 -4.70
C SER A 113 4.39 7.64 -3.79
N GLY A 114 3.07 7.79 -3.63
CA GLY A 114 2.32 6.93 -2.71
C GLY A 114 2.17 7.48 -1.29
N ALA A 115 2.93 8.53 -0.91
CA ALA A 115 2.89 9.06 0.45
C ALA A 115 1.54 9.69 0.79
N ILE A 116 0.94 10.45 -0.13
CA ILE A 116 -0.41 11.00 0.05
C ILE A 116 -1.45 9.88 0.21
N GLU A 117 -1.35 8.78 -0.54
CA GLU A 117 -2.27 7.65 -0.42
C GLU A 117 -2.15 6.94 0.93
N ALA A 118 -0.95 6.90 1.51
CA ALA A 118 -0.71 6.41 2.86
C ALA A 118 -1.35 7.32 3.92
N ASP A 119 -1.16 8.63 3.80
CA ASP A 119 -1.73 9.62 4.71
C ASP A 119 -3.26 9.69 4.63
N VAL A 120 -3.83 9.60 3.42
CA VAL A 120 -5.29 9.52 3.26
C VAL A 120 -5.84 8.21 3.80
N PHE A 121 -5.07 7.12 3.75
CA PHE A 121 -5.45 5.88 4.44
C PHE A 121 -5.44 6.06 5.97
N GLU A 122 -4.48 6.78 6.54
CA GLU A 122 -4.47 7.16 7.97
C GLU A 122 -5.69 8.01 8.32
N LEU A 123 -5.99 9.04 7.52
CA LEU A 123 -7.19 9.87 7.66
C LEU A 123 -8.46 9.01 7.66
N THR A 124 -8.57 8.07 6.71
CA THR A 124 -9.70 7.16 6.60
C THR A 124 -9.85 6.30 7.87
N GLN A 125 -8.74 5.81 8.45
CA GLN A 125 -8.80 5.05 9.70
C GLN A 125 -9.25 5.91 10.89
N ALA A 126 -8.81 7.17 10.98
CA ALA A 126 -9.24 8.09 12.02
C ALA A 126 -10.74 8.38 11.90
N VAL A 127 -11.21 8.65 10.68
CA VAL A 127 -12.62 8.85 10.34
C VAL A 127 -13.49 7.64 10.72
N VAL A 128 -13.09 6.42 10.32
CA VAL A 128 -13.83 5.19 10.65
C VAL A 128 -13.89 4.96 12.17
N ARG A 129 -12.84 5.34 12.91
CA ARG A 129 -12.81 5.27 14.37
C ARG A 129 -13.54 6.43 15.06
N LYS A 130 -14.08 7.39 14.30
CA LYS A 130 -14.67 8.64 14.81
C LYS A 130 -13.69 9.45 15.68
N ASP A 131 -12.39 9.29 15.43
CA ASP A 131 -11.33 10.05 16.08
C ASP A 131 -11.15 11.39 15.36
N THR A 132 -12.02 12.34 15.72
CA THR A 132 -12.07 13.66 15.10
C THR A 132 -10.75 14.42 15.25
N ARG A 133 -10.07 14.28 16.39
CA ARG A 133 -8.81 14.98 16.64
C ARG A 133 -7.74 14.52 15.66
N THR A 134 -7.54 13.21 15.55
CA THR A 134 -6.55 12.65 14.64
C THR A 134 -6.94 12.93 13.18
N ALA A 135 -8.22 12.77 12.83
CA ALA A 135 -8.69 13.02 11.46
C ALA A 135 -8.43 14.46 11.01
N MET A 136 -8.75 15.45 11.83
CA MET A 136 -8.53 16.85 11.48
C MET A 136 -7.04 17.21 11.45
N ALA A 137 -6.23 16.67 12.37
CA ALA A 137 -4.78 16.87 12.33
C ALA A 137 -4.14 16.28 11.07
N THR A 138 -4.55 15.07 10.65
CA THR A 138 -4.08 14.45 9.41
C THR A 138 -4.55 15.24 8.19
N LEU A 139 -5.80 15.73 8.18
CA LEU A 139 -6.33 16.57 7.10
C LEU A 139 -5.56 17.89 6.97
N GLU A 140 -5.35 18.60 8.08
CA GLU A 140 -4.60 19.86 8.10
C GLU A 140 -3.17 19.66 7.59
N ARG A 141 -2.53 18.55 7.99
CA ARG A 141 -1.22 18.17 7.52
C ARG A 141 -1.19 17.91 6.01
N LEU A 142 -2.16 17.15 5.48
CA LEU A 142 -2.32 16.91 4.04
C LEU A 142 -2.46 18.21 3.25
N LEU A 143 -3.24 19.17 3.76
CA LEU A 143 -3.43 20.48 3.13
C LEU A 143 -2.17 21.34 3.20
N THR A 144 -1.47 21.33 4.35
CA THR A 144 -0.22 22.07 4.56
C THR A 144 0.91 21.58 3.67
N ASP A 145 0.94 20.28 3.37
CA ASP A 145 1.86 19.68 2.39
C ASP A 145 1.56 20.11 0.94
N GLY A 146 0.52 20.91 0.70
CA GLY A 146 0.16 21.46 -0.61
C GLY A 146 -0.71 20.53 -1.47
N ASN A 147 -1.28 19.47 -0.89
CA ASN A 147 -2.16 18.57 -1.63
C ASN A 147 -3.50 19.25 -1.95
N ALA A 148 -3.96 19.10 -3.19
CA ALA A 148 -5.22 19.70 -3.64
C ALA A 148 -6.42 19.04 -2.94
N VAL A 149 -7.42 19.84 -2.60
CA VAL A 149 -8.68 19.37 -1.97
C VAL A 149 -9.33 18.25 -2.79
N GLN A 150 -9.39 18.42 -4.10
CA GLN A 150 -9.99 17.47 -5.03
C GLN A 150 -9.22 16.13 -5.05
N GLN A 151 -7.90 16.18 -4.89
CA GLN A 151 -7.06 14.98 -4.81
C GLN A 151 -7.31 14.21 -3.52
N ILE A 152 -7.36 14.90 -2.38
CA ILE A 152 -7.67 14.29 -1.08
C ILE A 152 -9.06 13.65 -1.11
N LEU A 153 -10.06 14.35 -1.64
CA LEU A 153 -11.43 13.86 -1.75
C LEU A 153 -11.53 12.60 -2.62
N ALA A 154 -10.85 12.59 -3.78
CA ALA A 154 -10.79 11.43 -4.67
C ALA A 154 -10.09 10.23 -4.02
N LEU A 155 -9.01 10.47 -3.28
CA LEU A 155 -8.31 9.42 -2.55
C LEU A 155 -9.15 8.88 -1.38
N LEU A 156 -9.89 9.74 -0.68
CA LEU A 156 -10.78 9.32 0.40
C LEU A 156 -11.87 8.38 -0.13
N LEU A 157 -12.50 8.75 -1.26
CA LEU A 157 -13.46 7.89 -1.97
C LEU A 157 -12.83 6.53 -2.33
N TRP A 158 -11.61 6.57 -2.86
CA TRP A 158 -10.87 5.36 -3.19
C TRP A 158 -10.60 4.48 -1.97
N GLN A 159 -10.21 5.05 -0.82
CA GLN A 159 -9.98 4.27 0.39
C GLN A 159 -11.25 3.58 0.90
N PHE A 160 -12.42 4.23 0.83
CA PHE A 160 -13.69 3.56 1.15
C PHE A 160 -14.01 2.41 0.17
N ARG A 161 -13.66 2.53 -1.12
CA ARG A 161 -13.75 1.42 -2.07
C ARG A 161 -12.81 0.27 -1.69
N VAL A 162 -11.58 0.56 -1.26
CA VAL A 162 -10.63 -0.44 -0.76
C VAL A 162 -11.18 -1.14 0.49
N LEU A 163 -11.73 -0.39 1.45
CA LEU A 163 -12.34 -0.95 2.66
C LEU A 163 -13.53 -1.86 2.34
N LEU A 164 -14.37 -1.50 1.37
CA LEU A 164 -15.49 -2.33 0.92
C LEU A 164 -15.03 -3.69 0.39
N PHE A 165 -13.95 -3.72 -0.40
CA PHE A 165 -13.41 -4.98 -0.91
C PHE A 165 -12.70 -5.76 0.19
N ALA A 166 -11.94 -5.08 1.04
CA ALA A 166 -11.22 -5.70 2.15
C ALA A 166 -12.18 -6.30 3.21
N SER A 167 -13.38 -5.76 3.40
CA SER A 167 -14.37 -6.30 4.36
C SER A 167 -14.96 -7.64 3.90
N ALA A 168 -14.93 -7.90 2.59
CA ALA A 168 -15.36 -9.17 2.01
C ALA A 168 -14.25 -10.25 1.96
N MET A 169 -13.01 -9.92 2.38
CA MET A 169 -11.86 -10.82 2.27
C MET A 169 -11.97 -11.96 3.28
N ARG A 170 -11.93 -13.21 2.80
CA ARG A 170 -12.00 -14.42 3.66
C ARG A 170 -10.62 -15.00 3.93
N SER A 171 -9.72 -14.91 2.97
CA SER A 171 -8.35 -15.38 3.06
C SER A 171 -7.38 -14.46 2.33
N ASN A 172 -6.09 -14.55 2.63
CA ASN A 172 -5.08 -13.79 1.89
C ASN A 172 -5.03 -14.14 0.40
N ALA A 173 -5.50 -15.33 0.00
CA ALA A 173 -5.60 -15.73 -1.39
C ALA A 173 -6.64 -14.89 -2.17
N ASP A 174 -7.61 -14.27 -1.49
CA ASP A 174 -8.57 -13.37 -2.13
C ASP A 174 -7.96 -12.01 -2.50
N ALA A 175 -6.87 -11.61 -1.84
CA ALA A 175 -6.31 -10.27 -1.97
C ALA A 175 -5.90 -9.94 -3.41
N GLU A 176 -5.35 -10.90 -4.16
CA GLU A 176 -4.95 -10.68 -5.55
C GLU A 176 -6.15 -10.45 -6.47
N ARG A 177 -7.18 -11.30 -6.34
CA ARG A 177 -8.41 -11.20 -7.12
C ARG A 177 -9.14 -9.88 -6.83
N MET A 178 -9.22 -9.50 -5.56
CA MET A 178 -9.86 -8.25 -5.12
C MET A 178 -9.07 -7.02 -5.60
N ALA A 179 -7.75 -7.02 -5.42
CA ALA A 179 -6.89 -5.96 -5.91
C ALA A 179 -7.04 -5.75 -7.42
N LYS A 180 -7.05 -6.84 -8.20
CA LYS A 180 -7.27 -6.79 -9.66
C LYS A 180 -8.63 -6.18 -10.02
N ALA A 181 -9.69 -6.55 -9.29
CA ALA A 181 -11.05 -6.08 -9.56
C ALA A 181 -11.21 -4.56 -9.42
N ILE A 182 -10.47 -3.93 -8.50
CA ILE A 182 -10.53 -2.48 -8.31
C ILE A 182 -9.35 -1.73 -8.93
N ARG A 183 -8.34 -2.42 -9.47
CA ARG A 183 -7.03 -1.85 -9.89
C ARG A 183 -6.21 -1.27 -8.73
N SER A 184 -6.19 -2.01 -7.62
CA SER A 184 -5.36 -1.72 -6.44
C SER A 184 -4.20 -2.71 -6.32
N SER A 185 -3.42 -2.63 -5.24
CA SER A 185 -2.39 -3.61 -4.90
C SER A 185 -2.89 -4.63 -3.87
N PRO A 186 -2.42 -5.90 -3.92
CA PRO A 186 -2.74 -6.89 -2.87
C PRO A 186 -2.35 -6.40 -1.48
N TYR A 187 -1.24 -5.66 -1.39
CA TYR A 187 -0.77 -5.03 -0.17
C TYR A 187 -1.80 -4.07 0.43
N ALA A 188 -2.41 -3.20 -0.39
CA ALA A 188 -3.41 -2.25 0.08
C ALA A 188 -4.65 -2.96 0.65
N ILE A 189 -5.13 -4.03 -0.01
CA ILE A 189 -6.25 -4.86 0.48
C ILE A 189 -5.89 -5.54 1.81
N GLN A 190 -4.73 -6.18 1.88
CA GLN A 190 -4.27 -6.88 3.09
C GLN A 190 -4.13 -5.92 4.27
N ARG A 191 -3.52 -4.74 4.03
CA ARG A 191 -3.35 -3.69 5.04
C ARG A 191 -4.70 -3.17 5.56
N ALA A 192 -5.67 -3.01 4.67
CA ALA A 192 -7.01 -2.54 5.02
C ALA A 192 -7.85 -3.59 5.75
N THR A 193 -7.56 -4.88 5.61
CA THR A 193 -8.40 -5.98 6.10
C THR A 193 -8.71 -5.89 7.59
N ALA A 194 -7.70 -5.61 8.42
CA ALA A 194 -7.90 -5.53 9.87
C ALA A 194 -8.90 -4.42 10.26
N PHE A 195 -8.85 -3.29 9.55
CA PHE A 195 -9.76 -2.17 9.75
C PHE A 195 -11.13 -2.41 9.12
N ALA A 196 -11.16 -3.01 7.94
CA ALA A 196 -12.38 -3.24 7.17
C ALA A 196 -13.39 -4.15 7.88
N ARG A 197 -12.93 -5.02 8.79
CA ARG A 197 -13.81 -5.86 9.63
C ARG A 197 -14.75 -5.06 10.53
N ARG A 198 -14.43 -3.80 10.83
CA ARG A 198 -15.25 -2.91 11.66
C ARG A 198 -16.12 -1.96 10.83
N VAL A 199 -15.96 -1.96 9.51
CA VAL A 199 -16.68 -1.07 8.60
C VAL A 199 -17.96 -1.74 8.14
N THR A 200 -19.10 -1.11 8.39
CA THR A 200 -20.41 -1.61 7.97
C THR A 200 -20.76 -1.11 6.57
N ARG A 201 -21.77 -1.74 5.94
CA ARG A 201 -22.35 -1.23 4.68
C ARG A 201 -22.89 0.20 4.84
N ALA A 202 -23.47 0.52 6.00
CA ALA A 202 -23.98 1.85 6.29
C ALA A 202 -22.85 2.90 6.34
N ASP A 203 -21.69 2.55 6.90
CA ASP A 203 -20.53 3.45 6.93
C ASP A 203 -20.03 3.77 5.51
N VAL A 204 -19.94 2.76 4.64
CA VAL A 204 -19.51 2.96 3.24
C VAL A 204 -20.53 3.81 2.48
N LEU A 205 -21.83 3.55 2.66
CA LEU A 205 -22.89 4.34 2.02
C LEU A 205 -22.83 5.79 2.47
N ARG A 206 -22.77 6.03 3.79
CA ARG A 206 -22.63 7.37 4.37
C ARG A 206 -21.40 8.08 3.81
N ALA A 207 -20.28 7.36 3.69
CA ALA A 207 -19.06 7.91 3.14
C ALA A 207 -19.21 8.38 1.70
N TYR A 208 -19.83 7.56 0.85
CA TYR A 208 -20.08 7.90 -0.54
C TYR A 208 -21.02 9.12 -0.66
N GLU A 209 -22.06 9.19 0.14
CA GLU A 209 -23.00 10.31 0.15
C GLU A 209 -22.35 11.62 0.61
N ALA A 210 -21.57 11.59 1.68
CA ALA A 210 -20.88 12.78 2.19
C ALA A 210 -19.82 13.29 1.20
N ILE A 211 -19.02 12.38 0.63
CA ILE A 211 -18.01 12.71 -0.37
C ILE A 211 -18.67 13.25 -1.65
N TYR A 212 -19.79 12.66 -2.07
CA TYR A 212 -20.57 13.16 -3.21
C TYR A 212 -21.09 14.58 -2.95
N ALA A 213 -21.63 14.84 -1.76
CA ALA A 213 -22.12 16.17 -1.41
C ALA A 213 -21.00 17.20 -1.40
N ALA A 214 -19.85 16.88 -0.81
CA ALA A 214 -18.66 17.74 -0.86
C ALA A 214 -18.20 18.02 -2.30
N ASP A 215 -18.12 16.99 -3.15
CA ASP A 215 -17.72 17.13 -4.55
C ASP A 215 -18.68 18.04 -5.34
N GLN A 216 -19.99 17.89 -5.13
CA GLN A 216 -21.01 18.72 -5.77
C GLN A 216 -20.93 20.18 -5.33
N VAL A 217 -20.88 20.43 -4.02
CA VAL A 217 -20.83 21.80 -3.47
C VAL A 217 -19.56 22.53 -3.93
N ILE A 218 -18.43 21.83 -4.03
CA ILE A 218 -17.17 22.36 -4.59
C ILE A 218 -17.33 22.66 -6.09
N LYS A 219 -17.74 21.69 -6.90
CA LYS A 219 -17.76 21.83 -8.37
C LYS A 219 -18.81 22.81 -8.88
N THR A 220 -19.86 23.06 -8.11
CA THR A 220 -20.92 24.01 -8.46
C THR A 220 -20.68 25.41 -7.90
N GLY A 221 -19.57 25.64 -7.17
CA GLY A 221 -19.25 26.93 -6.57
C GLY A 221 -20.20 27.32 -5.43
N ARG A 222 -20.90 26.36 -4.83
CA ARG A 222 -21.76 26.56 -3.66
C ARG A 222 -20.96 26.58 -2.35
N ALA A 223 -19.73 26.06 -2.36
CA ALA A 223 -18.81 26.14 -1.23
C ALA A 223 -18.32 27.58 -1.03
N GLU A 224 -18.31 28.08 0.20
CA GLU A 224 -17.57 29.30 0.54
C GLU A 224 -16.05 29.11 0.33
N SER A 225 -15.57 27.90 0.58
CA SER A 225 -14.18 27.49 0.38
C SER A 225 -14.12 25.97 0.19
N ASP A 226 -13.33 25.51 -0.78
CA ASP A 226 -13.08 24.09 -1.02
C ASP A 226 -12.50 23.40 0.24
N VAL A 227 -11.62 24.10 0.97
CA VAL A 227 -11.04 23.60 2.22
C VAL A 227 -12.11 23.45 3.30
N ALA A 228 -13.04 24.41 3.38
CA ALA A 228 -14.15 24.33 4.33
C ALA A 228 -15.09 23.17 4.00
N ALA A 229 -15.43 22.97 2.73
CA ALA A 229 -16.25 21.85 2.29
C ALA A 229 -15.58 20.50 2.58
N LEU A 230 -14.28 20.35 2.33
CA LEU A 230 -13.55 19.13 2.68
C LEU A 230 -13.50 18.90 4.19
N SER A 231 -13.30 19.96 4.98
CA SER A 231 -13.27 19.89 6.44
C SER A 231 -14.62 19.44 7.00
N LEU A 232 -15.72 20.03 6.51
CA LEU A 232 -17.07 19.62 6.87
C LEU A 232 -17.35 18.16 6.47
N CYS A 233 -16.92 17.74 5.29
CA CYS A 233 -17.01 16.33 4.87
C CYS A 233 -16.30 15.42 5.89
N VAL A 234 -15.07 15.72 6.29
CA VAL A 234 -14.33 14.89 7.26
C VAL A 234 -15.00 14.88 8.63
N LEU A 235 -15.48 16.04 9.10
CA LEU A 235 -16.22 16.16 10.36
C LEU A 235 -17.53 15.35 10.36
N ASP A 236 -18.28 15.40 9.26
CA ASP A 236 -19.50 14.61 9.08
C ASP A 236 -19.21 13.10 9.08
N LEU A 237 -18.15 12.68 8.39
CA LEU A 237 -17.71 11.28 8.44
C LEU A 237 -17.26 10.85 9.83
N CYS A 238 -16.78 11.78 10.67
CA CYS A 238 -16.52 11.56 12.10
C CYS A 238 -17.78 11.60 12.98
N GLY A 239 -18.95 11.88 12.41
CA GLY A 239 -20.23 11.94 13.14
C GLY A 239 -20.46 13.24 13.90
N VAL A 240 -19.77 14.33 13.55
CA VAL A 240 -19.98 15.65 14.15
C VAL A 240 -21.30 16.24 13.65
N ALA A 241 -22.14 16.72 14.58
CA ALA A 241 -23.41 17.32 14.25
C ALA A 241 -23.23 18.59 13.39
N ASN A 242 -24.20 18.87 12.51
CA ASN A 242 -24.24 20.04 11.62
C ASN A 242 -23.10 20.15 10.61
N ALA A 243 -22.36 19.07 10.36
CA ALA A 243 -21.33 19.01 9.33
C ALA A 243 -21.83 18.45 7.97
N ASP A 244 -23.11 18.03 7.91
CA ASP A 244 -23.68 17.36 6.74
C ASP A 244 -23.94 18.34 5.58
N LEU A 245 -23.13 18.23 4.54
CA LEU A 245 -23.25 19.07 3.34
C LEU A 245 -24.43 18.70 2.44
N ARG A 246 -25.12 17.57 2.68
CA ARG A 246 -26.27 17.16 1.86
C ARG A 246 -27.42 18.16 1.92
N ASP A 247 -27.57 18.87 3.04
CA ASP A 247 -28.59 19.90 3.21
C ASP A 247 -28.42 21.05 2.21
N MET A 248 -27.19 21.31 1.78
CA MET A 248 -26.87 22.35 0.77
C MET A 248 -27.18 21.91 -0.67
N LEU A 249 -27.50 20.63 -0.91
CA LEU A 249 -27.88 20.12 -2.23
C LEU A 249 -29.39 20.17 -2.48
N LEU A 250 -30.19 20.28 -1.42
CA LEU A 250 -31.66 20.27 -1.50
C LEU A 250 -32.25 21.66 -1.83
N VAL A 251 -31.39 22.66 -2.00
CA VAL A 251 -31.69 24.05 -2.40
C VAL A 251 -31.20 24.30 -3.83
#